data_AF-A0A1F5NYF2-F1
#
_entry.id   AF-A0A1F5NYF2-F1
#
_cell.length_a   1.000
_cell.length_b   1.000
_cell.length_c   1.000
_cell.angle_alpha   90.00
_cell.angle_beta   90.00
_cell.angle_gamma   90.00
#
_symmetry.space_group_name_H-M   'P 1'
#
loop_
_entity.id
_entity.type
_entity.pdbx_description
1 polymer ?
#
loop_
_entity_poly.entity_id
_entity_poly.type
_entity_poly.pdbx_seq_one_letter_code
_entity_poly.pdbx_strand_id
1 'polypeptide(L)'
;MFDPDLIGSTEGQEQLARQIAEALDADNTDPVPDKDSWIGDKKLRDLESIVVQKQHLYREFGDVCEKASTLSINPEARALLELGQINGLRRLQERECPDDLVQNLFRESEQSIEDLQDSPRKTRLLSLWAYHAGIYASVTGNYGLAALSQERSAALEKAVGNLQGAAISSLRAAVEFVNLALVNNPEKVEDELARLRKAANELNEYLADKTDDPTAVRWVYQNCPVHRLSAHFWAGIEYDGSEDYRRLQELAVLDGELYHMQHATIAVAYAIHALNLGNKEEGRRLATDVINDRLGTRPLPLYFATAHLVLARIAVANSQFAEAKLHFQAAAVVQGEAYQVRVVARRELDQI
;
A
#
# COMPACT_ATOMS: atom_id res chain seq x y z
N MET A 1 8.51 0.99 26.16
CA MET A 1 8.04 1.92 25.12
C MET A 1 9.29 2.46 24.46
N PHE A 2 9.44 2.32 23.14
CA PHE A 2 10.61 2.80 22.40
C PHE A 2 10.61 4.32 22.39
N ASP A 3 11.78 4.95 22.56
CA ASP A 3 11.93 6.40 22.45
C ASP A 3 12.30 6.75 20.99
N PRO A 4 11.37 7.29 20.20
CA PRO A 4 11.61 7.58 18.80
C PRO A 4 12.56 8.77 18.58
N ASP A 5 12.80 9.60 19.59
CA ASP A 5 13.74 10.72 19.48
C ASP A 5 15.18 10.23 19.33
N LEU A 6 15.45 8.96 19.68
CA LEU A 6 16.74 8.32 19.51
C LEU A 6 17.11 8.07 18.03
N ILE A 7 16.13 7.96 17.14
CA ILE A 7 16.41 7.49 15.77
C ILE A 7 17.17 8.51 14.91
N GLY A 8 17.15 9.78 15.30
CA GLY A 8 17.83 10.88 14.60
C GLY A 8 19.36 10.88 14.75
N SER A 9 19.95 9.94 15.50
CA SER A 9 21.40 9.83 15.71
C SER A 9 21.89 8.40 15.58
N THR A 10 23.15 8.23 15.17
CA THR A 10 23.77 6.89 15.05
C THR A 10 23.74 6.12 16.39
N GLU A 11 24.07 6.79 17.49
CA GLU A 11 24.09 6.19 18.83
C GLU A 11 22.68 5.77 19.27
N GLY A 12 21.67 6.60 19.03
CA GLY A 12 20.29 6.26 19.37
C GLY A 12 19.72 5.16 18.48
N GLN A 13 20.10 5.06 17.20
CA GLN A 13 19.78 3.91 16.36
C GLN A 13 20.41 2.61 16.87
N GLU A 14 21.66 2.64 17.31
CA GLU A 14 22.32 1.48 17.92
C GLU A 14 21.60 1.04 19.21
N GLN A 15 21.19 1.99 20.03
CA GLN A 15 20.42 1.71 21.24
C GLN A 15 19.06 1.08 20.90
N LEU A 16 18.32 1.64 19.93
CA LEU A 16 17.05 1.08 19.47
C LEU A 16 17.22 -0.33 18.90
N ALA A 17 18.28 -0.56 18.11
CA ALA A 17 18.59 -1.87 17.55
C ALA A 17 18.83 -2.94 18.63
N ARG A 18 19.56 -2.60 19.70
CA ARG A 18 19.74 -3.50 20.85
C ARG A 18 18.43 -3.78 21.56
N GLN A 19 17.64 -2.74 21.84
CA GLN A 19 16.35 -2.87 22.54
C GLN A 19 15.37 -3.76 21.77
N ILE A 20 15.27 -3.60 20.44
CA ILE A 20 14.36 -4.42 19.64
C ILE A 20 14.87 -5.86 19.50
N ALA A 21 16.18 -6.08 19.29
CA ALA A 21 16.77 -7.41 19.22
C ALA A 21 16.54 -8.20 20.52
N GLU A 22 16.86 -7.61 21.68
CA GLU A 22 16.63 -8.22 22.99
C GLU A 22 15.14 -8.55 23.22
N ALA A 23 14.26 -7.64 22.81
CA ALA A 23 12.83 -7.79 22.98
C ALA A 23 12.20 -8.88 22.11
N LEU A 24 12.75 -9.14 20.93
CA LEU A 24 12.30 -10.20 20.01
C LEU A 24 12.94 -11.54 20.37
N ASP A 25 14.22 -11.57 20.75
CA ASP A 25 14.91 -12.80 21.17
C ASP A 25 14.27 -13.42 22.43
N ALA A 26 13.77 -12.58 23.34
CA ALA A 26 13.09 -13.01 24.55
C ALA A 26 11.64 -13.50 24.32
N ASP A 27 11.09 -13.33 23.12
CA ASP A 27 9.69 -13.65 22.83
C ASP A 27 9.49 -15.10 22.37
N ASN A 28 8.59 -15.80 23.04
CA ASN A 28 8.20 -17.19 22.78
C ASN A 28 6.69 -17.36 22.45
N THR A 29 5.99 -16.26 22.10
CA THR A 29 4.58 -16.28 21.70
C THR A 29 4.35 -16.62 20.22
N ASP A 30 3.27 -17.34 19.89
CA ASP A 30 2.92 -17.71 18.52
C ASP A 30 1.77 -16.87 17.97
N PRO A 31 1.73 -16.56 16.65
CA PRO A 31 0.75 -15.67 16.02
C PRO A 31 -0.65 -16.27 15.78
N VAL A 32 -1.08 -17.31 16.52
CA VAL A 32 -2.29 -18.09 16.19
C VAL A 32 -3.41 -17.95 17.22
N PRO A 33 -4.67 -17.64 16.81
CA PRO A 33 -5.12 -17.25 15.46
C PRO A 33 -5.00 -15.73 15.18
N ASP A 34 -4.46 -14.98 16.14
CA ASP A 34 -4.39 -13.53 16.12
C ASP A 34 -2.96 -13.07 15.87
N LYS A 35 -2.72 -12.26 14.83
CA LYS A 35 -1.40 -11.69 14.55
C LYS A 35 -0.83 -10.88 15.73
N ASP A 36 -1.68 -10.29 16.56
CA ASP A 36 -1.26 -9.46 17.70
C ASP A 36 -0.84 -10.31 18.92
N SER A 37 -1.08 -11.63 18.87
CA SER A 37 -0.60 -12.56 19.89
C SER A 37 0.90 -12.82 19.81
N TRP A 38 1.53 -12.60 18.63
CA TRP A 38 2.98 -12.60 18.51
C TRP A 38 3.55 -11.25 18.95
N ILE A 39 4.06 -11.20 20.18
CA ILE A 39 4.49 -9.96 20.85
C ILE A 39 5.66 -9.31 20.11
N GLY A 40 6.58 -10.09 19.54
CA GLY A 40 7.71 -9.62 18.75
C GLY A 40 7.28 -8.88 17.48
N ASP A 41 6.40 -9.47 16.68
CA ASP A 41 5.77 -8.82 15.50
C ASP A 41 5.09 -7.52 15.94
N LYS A 42 4.27 -7.57 17.00
CA LYS A 42 3.60 -6.37 17.51
C LYS A 42 4.57 -5.25 17.90
N LYS A 43 5.65 -5.56 18.64
CA LYS A 43 6.65 -4.56 19.04
C LYS A 43 7.35 -3.93 17.83
N LEU A 44 7.67 -4.73 16.81
CA LEU A 44 8.27 -4.20 15.58
C LEU A 44 7.29 -3.30 14.83
N ARG A 45 6.00 -3.67 14.75
CA ARG A 45 4.95 -2.83 14.18
C ARG A 45 4.72 -1.54 14.96
N ASP A 46 4.82 -1.57 16.28
CA ASP A 46 4.73 -0.37 17.12
C ASP A 46 5.89 0.59 16.82
N LEU A 47 7.11 0.07 16.67
CA LEU A 47 8.27 0.86 16.23
C LEU A 47 8.08 1.42 14.81
N GLU A 48 7.62 0.59 13.86
CA GLU A 48 7.30 1.02 12.50
C GLU A 48 6.28 2.17 12.50
N SER A 49 5.19 2.04 13.28
CA SER A 49 4.15 3.06 13.36
C SER A 49 4.71 4.43 13.74
N ILE A 50 5.64 4.47 14.69
CA ILE A 50 6.22 5.73 15.14
C ILE A 50 7.22 6.27 14.10
N VAL A 51 8.13 5.43 13.62
CA VAL A 51 9.26 5.87 12.78
C VAL A 51 8.85 6.09 11.33
N VAL A 52 8.16 5.12 10.74
CA VAL A 52 7.77 5.11 9.33
C VAL A 52 6.50 5.93 9.11
N GLN A 53 5.49 5.76 9.95
CA GLN A 53 4.18 6.37 9.69
C GLN A 53 4.09 7.82 10.18
N LYS A 54 4.72 8.16 11.32
CA LYS A 54 4.68 9.53 11.86
C LYS A 54 5.87 10.40 11.43
N GLN A 55 7.07 9.84 11.33
CA GLN A 55 8.29 10.61 11.04
C GLN A 55 8.80 10.44 9.60
N HIS A 56 8.27 9.48 8.83
CA HIS A 56 8.72 9.16 7.46
C HIS A 56 10.21 8.80 7.34
N LEU A 57 10.80 8.24 8.41
CA LEU A 57 12.23 7.89 8.48
C LEU A 57 12.46 6.45 8.01
N TYR A 58 12.23 6.22 6.72
CA TYR A 58 12.24 4.88 6.11
C TYR A 58 13.63 4.22 6.12
N ARG A 59 14.68 5.02 5.87
CA ARG A 59 16.06 4.53 5.87
C ARG A 59 16.48 4.15 7.28
N GLU A 60 16.26 5.03 8.23
CA GLU A 60 16.66 4.86 9.61
C GLU A 60 15.96 3.65 10.24
N PHE A 61 14.67 3.42 9.91
CA PHE A 61 13.98 2.19 10.28
C PHE A 61 14.68 0.95 9.70
N GLY A 62 15.04 1.00 8.42
CA GLY A 62 15.78 -0.06 7.74
C GLY A 62 17.12 -0.36 8.42
N ASP A 63 17.90 0.68 8.71
CA ASP A 63 19.22 0.59 9.35
C ASP A 63 19.13 0.05 10.79
N VAL A 64 18.09 0.43 11.55
CA VAL A 64 17.83 -0.14 12.88
C VAL A 64 17.53 -1.63 12.78
N CYS A 65 16.69 -2.04 11.83
CA CYS A 65 16.35 -3.45 11.62
C CYS A 65 17.56 -4.27 11.18
N GLU A 66 18.39 -3.73 10.29
CA GLU A 66 19.66 -4.35 9.86
C GLU A 66 20.60 -4.56 11.05
N LYS A 67 20.85 -3.50 11.84
CA LYS A 67 21.70 -3.60 13.03
C LYS A 67 21.14 -4.63 14.01
N ALA A 68 19.83 -4.60 14.26
CA ALA A 68 19.18 -5.51 15.18
C ALA A 68 19.25 -6.98 14.71
N SER A 69 19.13 -7.25 13.41
CA SER A 69 19.18 -8.61 12.86
C SER A 69 20.56 -9.26 13.08
N THR A 70 21.63 -8.45 13.04
CA THR A 70 23.00 -8.92 13.36
C THR A 70 23.22 -9.20 14.85
N LEU A 71 22.46 -8.54 15.73
CA LEU A 71 22.53 -8.71 17.18
C LEU A 71 21.65 -9.88 17.67
N SER A 72 20.57 -10.18 16.95
CA SER A 72 19.61 -11.22 17.31
C SER A 72 20.21 -12.62 17.18
N ILE A 73 20.06 -13.41 18.24
CA ILE A 73 20.49 -14.82 18.26
C ILE A 73 19.35 -15.79 17.91
N ASN A 74 18.09 -15.34 17.96
CA ASN A 74 16.94 -16.15 17.56
C ASN A 74 16.72 -16.05 16.03
N PRO A 75 16.76 -17.18 15.28
CA PRO A 75 16.57 -17.16 13.82
C PRO A 75 15.22 -16.57 13.36
N GLU A 76 14.13 -16.79 14.08
CA GLU A 76 12.81 -16.26 13.74
C GLU A 76 12.75 -14.74 13.95
N ALA A 77 13.40 -14.25 15.02
CA ALA A 77 13.54 -12.82 15.30
C ALA A 77 14.39 -12.12 14.24
N ARG A 78 15.52 -12.74 13.85
CA ARG A 78 16.38 -12.25 12.76
C ARG A 78 15.59 -12.13 11.46
N ALA A 79 14.87 -13.17 11.06
CA ALA A 79 14.05 -13.15 9.85
C ALA A 79 12.96 -12.06 9.91
N LEU A 80 12.31 -11.86 11.07
CA LEU A 80 11.35 -10.78 11.26
C LEU A 80 11.99 -9.40 11.08
N LEU A 81 13.20 -9.20 11.59
CA LEU A 81 13.97 -7.96 11.45
C LEU A 81 14.43 -7.73 10.01
N GLU A 82 14.84 -8.77 9.27
CA GLU A 82 15.12 -8.69 7.84
C GLU A 82 13.89 -8.22 7.04
N LEU A 83 12.70 -8.72 7.37
CA LEU A 83 11.45 -8.22 6.78
C LEU A 83 11.17 -6.76 7.16
N GLY A 84 11.50 -6.36 8.39
CA GLY A 84 11.49 -4.96 8.82
C GLY A 84 12.41 -4.07 7.98
N GLN A 85 13.64 -4.53 7.73
CA GLN A 85 14.60 -3.85 6.86
C GLN A 85 14.06 -3.70 5.44
N ILE A 86 13.54 -4.77 4.84
CA ILE A 86 12.89 -4.75 3.53
C ILE A 86 11.75 -3.73 3.50
N ASN A 87 10.90 -3.72 4.54
CA ASN A 87 9.79 -2.79 4.64
C ASN A 87 10.30 -1.33 4.67
N GLY A 88 11.34 -1.00 5.42
CA GLY A 88 11.96 0.34 5.36
C GLY A 88 12.50 0.67 3.96
N LEU A 89 13.40 -0.14 3.45
CA LEU A 89 14.19 0.17 2.25
C LEU A 89 13.37 0.18 0.95
N ARG A 90 12.32 -0.66 0.82
CA ARG A 90 11.48 -0.70 -0.39
C ARG A 90 10.66 0.58 -0.62
N ARG A 91 10.59 1.49 0.36
CA ARG A 91 9.88 2.78 0.26
C ARG A 91 10.80 3.92 -0.22
N LEU A 92 12.10 3.68 -0.30
CA LEU A 92 13.07 4.66 -0.75
C LEU A 92 13.09 4.73 -2.28
N GLN A 93 13.46 5.90 -2.82
CA GLN A 93 13.64 6.06 -4.26
C GLN A 93 14.91 5.34 -4.72
N GLU A 94 14.98 4.93 -5.99
CA GLU A 94 16.12 4.19 -6.57
C GLU A 94 17.47 4.90 -6.36
N ARG A 95 17.48 6.25 -6.43
CA ARG A 95 18.68 7.07 -6.16
C ARG A 95 19.19 6.96 -4.72
N GLU A 96 18.32 6.57 -3.80
CA GLU A 96 18.60 6.42 -2.37
C GLU A 96 18.90 4.94 -2.07
N CYS A 97 18.16 4.01 -2.66
CA CYS A 97 18.34 2.57 -2.46
C CYS A 97 18.26 1.86 -3.82
N PRO A 98 19.37 1.30 -4.34
CA PRO A 98 19.37 0.60 -5.62
C PRO A 98 18.41 -0.61 -5.61
N ASP A 99 17.70 -0.82 -6.71
CA ASP A 99 16.76 -1.94 -6.84
C ASP A 99 17.42 -3.31 -6.63
N ASP A 100 18.64 -3.50 -7.12
CA ASP A 100 19.40 -4.74 -6.94
C ASP A 100 19.62 -5.08 -5.45
N LEU A 101 19.81 -4.06 -4.61
CA LEU A 101 19.96 -4.27 -3.17
C LEU A 101 18.67 -4.80 -2.54
N VAL A 102 17.54 -4.17 -2.86
CA VAL A 102 16.22 -4.58 -2.34
C VAL A 102 15.86 -5.99 -2.83
N GLN A 103 16.13 -6.30 -4.11
CA GLN A 103 15.89 -7.63 -4.66
C GLN A 103 16.76 -8.71 -4.01
N ASN A 104 18.03 -8.40 -3.71
CA ASN A 104 18.90 -9.32 -2.97
C ASN A 104 18.38 -9.57 -1.56
N LEU A 105 17.94 -8.53 -0.84
CA LEU A 105 17.34 -8.68 0.48
C LEU A 105 16.10 -9.57 0.46
N PHE A 106 15.21 -9.43 -0.54
CA PHE A 106 14.08 -10.34 -0.69
C PHE A 106 14.52 -11.80 -0.85
N ARG A 107 15.53 -12.06 -1.69
CA ARG A 107 16.04 -13.41 -1.93
C ARG A 107 16.69 -14.02 -0.68
N GLU A 108 17.53 -13.24 0.00
CA GLU A 108 18.22 -13.66 1.22
C GLU A 108 17.23 -13.92 2.35
N SER A 109 16.26 -13.01 2.55
CA SER A 109 15.23 -13.18 3.57
C SER A 109 14.30 -14.37 3.29
N GLU A 110 13.96 -14.65 2.03
CA GLU A 110 13.18 -15.85 1.69
C GLU A 110 13.92 -17.11 2.11
N GLN A 111 15.21 -17.22 1.76
CA GLN A 111 16.05 -18.37 2.14
C GLN A 111 16.19 -18.49 3.66
N SER A 112 16.45 -17.38 4.36
CA SER A 112 16.52 -17.35 5.83
C SER A 112 15.25 -17.89 6.48
N ILE A 113 14.07 -17.54 5.93
CA ILE A 113 12.78 -18.01 6.44
C ILE A 113 12.55 -19.49 6.09
N GLU A 114 12.93 -19.93 4.89
CA GLU A 114 12.77 -21.32 4.44
C GLU A 114 13.58 -22.30 5.28
N ASP A 115 14.76 -21.89 5.74
CA ASP A 115 15.66 -22.68 6.59
C ASP A 115 15.16 -22.84 8.04
N LEU A 116 14.13 -22.08 8.45
CA LEU A 116 13.50 -22.22 9.76
C LEU A 116 12.74 -23.56 9.89
N GLN A 117 12.61 -24.04 11.13
CA GLN A 117 11.72 -25.16 11.43
C GLN A 117 10.27 -24.78 11.14
N ASP A 118 9.47 -25.76 10.72
CA ASP A 118 8.05 -25.53 10.44
C ASP A 118 7.32 -25.15 11.74
N SER A 119 6.87 -23.90 11.79
CA SER A 119 6.19 -23.30 12.93
C SER A 119 5.14 -22.28 12.43
N PRO A 120 4.14 -21.92 13.25
CA PRO A 120 3.23 -20.84 12.89
C PRO A 120 3.95 -19.51 12.63
N ARG A 121 5.07 -19.26 13.32
CA ARG A 121 5.94 -18.09 13.07
C ARG A 121 6.57 -18.14 11.70
N LYS A 122 7.11 -19.28 11.24
CA LYS A 122 7.60 -19.45 9.86
C LYS A 122 6.50 -19.14 8.84
N THR A 123 5.29 -19.68 9.02
CA THR A 123 4.18 -19.40 8.10
C THR A 123 3.82 -17.91 8.08
N ARG A 124 3.81 -17.25 9.24
CA ARG A 124 3.59 -15.80 9.35
C ARG A 124 4.69 -14.99 8.66
N LEU A 125 5.96 -15.37 8.84
CA LEU A 125 7.11 -14.74 8.17
C LEU A 125 7.02 -14.88 6.64
N LEU A 126 6.71 -16.09 6.13
CA LEU A 126 6.51 -16.30 4.69
C LEU A 126 5.35 -15.47 4.14
N SER A 127 4.27 -15.31 4.92
CA SER A 127 3.15 -14.45 4.52
C SER A 127 3.56 -12.98 4.42
N LEU A 128 4.26 -12.47 5.44
CA LEU A 128 4.76 -11.09 5.46
C LEU A 128 5.75 -10.84 4.32
N TRP A 129 6.65 -11.79 4.07
CA TRP A 129 7.56 -11.76 2.93
C TRP A 129 6.79 -11.62 1.62
N ALA A 130 5.81 -12.50 1.39
CA ALA A 130 5.02 -12.51 0.16
C ALA A 130 4.20 -11.22 -0.01
N TYR A 131 3.65 -10.69 1.09
CA TYR A 131 2.95 -9.41 1.10
C TYR A 131 3.86 -8.25 0.68
N HIS A 132 5.06 -8.16 1.25
CA HIS A 132 6.02 -7.11 0.89
C HIS A 132 6.61 -7.26 -0.51
N ALA A 133 6.89 -8.49 -0.94
CA ALA A 133 7.32 -8.79 -2.31
C ALA A 133 6.26 -8.34 -3.32
N GLY A 134 4.97 -8.58 -3.01
CA GLY A 134 3.86 -8.13 -3.82
C GLY A 134 3.78 -6.61 -3.95
N ILE A 135 3.99 -5.87 -2.86
CA ILE A 135 4.00 -4.39 -2.92
C ILE A 135 5.16 -3.90 -3.77
N TYR A 136 6.38 -4.41 -3.54
CA TYR A 136 7.56 -3.99 -4.30
C TYR A 136 7.44 -4.30 -5.80
N ALA A 137 6.90 -5.46 -6.17
CA ALA A 137 6.61 -5.81 -7.56
C ALA A 137 5.61 -4.85 -8.22
N SER A 138 4.62 -4.34 -7.47
CA SER A 138 3.67 -3.33 -7.97
C SER A 138 4.38 -2.00 -8.28
N VAL A 139 5.31 -1.57 -7.42
CA VAL A 139 6.11 -0.34 -7.61
C VAL A 139 6.95 -0.41 -8.90
N THR A 140 7.53 -1.57 -9.18
CA THR A 140 8.35 -1.81 -10.39
C THR A 140 7.51 -2.12 -11.63
N GLY A 141 6.18 -2.13 -11.52
CA GLY A 141 5.24 -2.37 -12.62
C GLY A 141 5.08 -3.85 -13.00
N ASN A 142 5.65 -4.79 -12.24
CA ASN A 142 5.46 -6.23 -12.44
C ASN A 142 4.19 -6.73 -11.74
N TYR A 143 3.02 -6.33 -12.27
CA TYR A 143 1.73 -6.64 -11.67
C TYR A 143 1.39 -8.15 -11.63
N GLY A 144 1.96 -8.95 -12.54
CA GLY A 144 1.81 -10.40 -12.50
C GLY A 144 2.47 -11.02 -11.26
N LEU A 145 3.73 -10.65 -11.00
CA LEU A 145 4.41 -11.06 -9.77
C LEU A 145 3.73 -10.46 -8.53
N ALA A 146 3.28 -9.20 -8.61
CA ALA A 146 2.58 -8.55 -7.51
C ALA A 146 1.32 -9.32 -7.09
N ALA A 147 0.48 -9.68 -8.06
CA ALA A 147 -0.75 -10.43 -7.81
C ALA A 147 -0.47 -11.82 -7.21
N LEU A 148 0.46 -12.58 -7.80
CA LEU A 148 0.81 -13.94 -7.33
C LEU A 148 1.38 -13.93 -5.91
N SER A 149 2.23 -12.94 -5.57
CA SER A 149 2.77 -12.80 -4.23
C SER A 149 1.69 -12.44 -3.20
N GLN A 150 0.71 -11.61 -3.57
CA GLN A 150 -0.44 -11.30 -2.70
C GLN A 150 -1.36 -12.52 -2.52
N GLU A 151 -1.59 -13.32 -3.55
CA GLU A 151 -2.32 -14.59 -3.43
C GLU A 151 -1.59 -15.58 -2.52
N ARG A 152 -0.25 -15.69 -2.62
CA ARG A 152 0.57 -16.50 -1.72
C ARG A 152 0.43 -16.05 -0.27
N SER A 153 0.51 -14.74 -0.02
CA SER A 153 0.27 -14.19 1.32
C SER A 153 -1.13 -14.55 1.84
N ALA A 154 -2.17 -14.35 1.02
CA ALA A 154 -3.54 -14.66 1.42
C ALA A 154 -3.72 -16.15 1.79
N ALA A 155 -3.13 -17.06 1.01
CA ALA A 155 -3.18 -18.49 1.27
C ALA A 155 -2.47 -18.86 2.60
N LEU A 156 -1.31 -18.26 2.87
CA LEU A 156 -0.54 -18.48 4.10
C LEU A 156 -1.27 -17.94 5.34
N GLU A 157 -1.81 -16.72 5.28
CA GLU A 157 -2.62 -16.16 6.38
C GLU A 157 -3.86 -17.02 6.67
N LYS A 158 -4.53 -17.50 5.63
CA LYS A 158 -5.70 -18.37 5.78
C LYS A 158 -5.34 -19.70 6.44
N ALA A 159 -4.17 -20.27 6.11
CA ALA A 159 -3.71 -21.53 6.68
C ALA A 159 -3.48 -21.45 8.20
N VAL A 160 -3.11 -20.27 8.72
CA VAL A 160 -2.90 -20.05 10.17
C VAL A 160 -4.11 -19.45 10.89
N GLY A 161 -5.25 -19.31 10.20
CA GLY A 161 -6.49 -18.78 10.77
C GLY A 161 -6.56 -17.26 10.86
N ASN A 162 -5.58 -16.52 10.34
CA ASN A 162 -5.63 -15.06 10.26
C ASN A 162 -6.48 -14.60 9.07
N LEU A 163 -7.81 -14.71 9.22
CA LEU A 163 -8.75 -14.39 8.15
C LEU A 163 -8.72 -12.89 7.76
N GLN A 164 -8.33 -11.99 8.68
CA GLN A 164 -8.17 -10.57 8.38
C GLN A 164 -7.02 -10.32 7.42
N GLY A 165 -5.84 -10.89 7.72
CA GLY A 165 -4.69 -10.84 6.82
C GLY A 165 -5.01 -11.45 5.46
N ALA A 166 -5.70 -12.59 5.46
CA ALA A 166 -6.10 -13.27 4.22
C ALA A 166 -7.02 -12.42 3.34
N ALA A 167 -8.03 -11.77 3.93
CA ALA A 167 -8.95 -10.89 3.21
C ALA A 167 -8.24 -9.64 2.64
N ILE A 168 -7.35 -9.02 3.43
CA ILE A 168 -6.55 -7.88 3.00
C ILE A 168 -5.66 -8.24 1.80
N SER A 169 -4.91 -9.35 1.89
CA SER A 169 -4.03 -9.80 0.81
C SER A 169 -4.83 -10.24 -0.43
N SER A 170 -6.03 -10.80 -0.25
CA SER A 170 -6.93 -11.16 -1.36
C SER A 170 -7.45 -9.92 -2.11
N LEU A 171 -7.85 -8.87 -1.39
CA LEU A 171 -8.21 -7.59 -2.00
C LEU A 171 -7.02 -7.02 -2.78
N ARG A 172 -5.83 -7.04 -2.19
CA ARG A 172 -4.61 -6.56 -2.86
C ARG A 172 -4.30 -7.34 -4.13
N ALA A 173 -4.39 -8.66 -4.11
CA ALA A 173 -4.25 -9.47 -5.31
C ALA A 173 -5.23 -9.03 -6.41
N ALA A 174 -6.51 -8.82 -6.07
CA ALA A 174 -7.52 -8.36 -7.03
C ALA A 174 -7.21 -6.98 -7.61
N VAL A 175 -6.68 -6.04 -6.81
CA VAL A 175 -6.20 -4.74 -7.32
C VAL A 175 -5.07 -4.94 -8.33
N GLU A 176 -4.10 -5.80 -8.04
CA GLU A 176 -2.98 -6.03 -8.96
C GLU A 176 -3.40 -6.76 -10.24
N PHE A 177 -4.40 -7.65 -10.20
CA PHE A 177 -4.98 -8.24 -11.42
C PHE A 177 -5.66 -7.18 -12.30
N VAL A 178 -6.36 -6.21 -11.71
CA VAL A 178 -6.90 -5.07 -12.46
C VAL A 178 -5.75 -4.26 -13.08
N ASN A 179 -4.70 -3.94 -12.32
CA ASN A 179 -3.54 -3.22 -12.84
C ASN A 179 -2.88 -3.97 -14.00
N LEU A 180 -2.74 -5.30 -13.88
CA LEU A 180 -2.23 -6.16 -14.94
C LEU A 180 -3.13 -6.13 -16.18
N ALA A 181 -4.44 -6.20 -16.01
CA ALA A 181 -5.39 -6.14 -17.12
C ALA A 181 -5.36 -4.76 -17.82
N LEU A 182 -5.31 -3.67 -17.07
CA LEU A 182 -5.20 -2.31 -17.63
C LEU A 182 -3.98 -2.16 -18.54
N VAL A 183 -2.84 -2.73 -18.12
CA VAL A 183 -1.58 -2.63 -18.84
C VAL A 183 -1.48 -3.62 -20.00
N ASN A 184 -1.75 -4.91 -19.75
CA ASN A 184 -1.39 -5.99 -20.65
C ASN A 184 -2.58 -6.68 -21.33
N ASN A 185 -3.77 -6.69 -20.70
CA ASN A 185 -4.93 -7.45 -21.17
C ASN A 185 -6.23 -6.64 -21.06
N PRO A 186 -6.42 -5.56 -21.86
CA PRO A 186 -7.57 -4.66 -21.72
C PRO A 186 -8.93 -5.36 -21.81
N GLU A 187 -9.01 -6.47 -22.56
CA GLU A 187 -10.21 -7.28 -22.71
C GLU A 187 -10.65 -8.01 -21.42
N LYS A 188 -9.76 -8.12 -20.43
CA LYS A 188 -10.06 -8.75 -19.12
C LYS A 188 -10.43 -7.76 -18.02
N VAL A 189 -10.37 -6.45 -18.29
CA VAL A 189 -10.53 -5.42 -17.25
C VAL A 189 -11.88 -5.52 -16.55
N GLU A 190 -12.97 -5.78 -17.27
CA GLU A 190 -14.31 -5.92 -16.68
C GLU A 190 -14.41 -7.12 -15.72
N ASP A 191 -13.84 -8.27 -16.11
CA ASP A 191 -13.82 -9.48 -15.29
C ASP A 191 -13.01 -9.24 -14.00
N GLU A 192 -11.84 -8.60 -14.11
CA GLU A 192 -11.00 -8.31 -12.94
C GLU A 192 -11.60 -7.23 -12.03
N LEU A 193 -12.36 -6.27 -12.58
CA LEU A 193 -13.14 -5.33 -11.76
C LEU A 193 -14.25 -6.06 -10.99
N ALA A 194 -14.90 -7.06 -11.58
CA ALA A 194 -15.88 -7.88 -10.88
C ALA A 194 -15.22 -8.67 -9.73
N ARG A 195 -14.03 -9.22 -9.96
CA ARG A 195 -13.21 -9.86 -8.93
C ARG A 195 -12.83 -8.91 -7.81
N LEU A 196 -12.41 -7.68 -8.14
CA LEU A 196 -12.12 -6.63 -7.15
C LEU A 196 -13.35 -6.29 -6.30
N ARG A 197 -14.52 -6.10 -6.91
CA ARG A 197 -15.77 -5.83 -6.17
C ARG A 197 -16.10 -6.95 -5.20
N LYS A 198 -15.95 -8.21 -5.63
CA LYS A 198 -16.18 -9.37 -4.77
C LYS A 198 -15.24 -9.40 -3.57
N ALA A 199 -13.93 -9.27 -3.79
CA ALA A 199 -12.93 -9.27 -2.72
C ALA A 199 -13.13 -8.10 -1.73
N ALA A 200 -13.51 -6.93 -2.25
CA ALA A 200 -13.85 -5.77 -1.44
C ALA A 200 -15.08 -6.00 -0.55
N ASN A 201 -16.14 -6.61 -1.09
CA ASN A 201 -17.34 -6.92 -0.32
C ASN A 201 -17.04 -7.96 0.77
N GLU A 202 -16.29 -9.01 0.45
CA GLU A 202 -15.86 -10.02 1.43
C GLU A 202 -15.02 -9.40 2.56
N LEU A 203 -14.11 -8.49 2.25
CA LEU A 203 -13.32 -7.75 3.25
C LEU A 203 -14.23 -6.88 4.13
N ASN A 204 -15.14 -6.12 3.53
CA ASN A 204 -16.04 -5.22 4.26
C ASN A 204 -16.99 -5.98 5.18
N GLU A 205 -17.58 -7.08 4.71
CA GLU A 205 -18.44 -7.96 5.51
C GLU A 205 -17.67 -8.55 6.70
N TYR A 206 -16.44 -8.99 6.46
CA TYR A 206 -15.61 -9.60 7.51
C TYR A 206 -15.15 -8.60 8.58
N LEU A 207 -15.01 -7.33 8.22
CA LEU A 207 -14.50 -6.28 9.10
C LEU A 207 -15.58 -5.31 9.61
N ALA A 208 -16.85 -5.53 9.25
CA ALA A 208 -17.96 -4.63 9.55
C ALA A 208 -18.08 -4.28 11.04
N ASP A 209 -17.81 -5.25 11.93
CA ASP A 209 -17.96 -5.10 13.37
C ASP A 209 -16.65 -4.71 14.10
N LYS A 210 -15.54 -4.53 13.37
CA LYS A 210 -14.20 -4.28 13.93
C LYS A 210 -13.82 -2.79 13.88
N THR A 211 -14.73 -1.92 14.32
CA THR A 211 -14.52 -0.46 14.26
C THR A 211 -13.52 0.06 15.28
N ASP A 212 -13.09 -0.77 16.24
CA ASP A 212 -12.07 -0.48 17.24
C ASP A 212 -10.65 -0.93 16.83
N ASP A 213 -10.50 -1.72 15.77
CA ASP A 213 -9.20 -2.10 15.19
C ASP A 213 -8.77 -1.05 14.13
N PRO A 214 -7.71 -0.27 14.38
CA PRO A 214 -7.22 0.74 13.42
C PRO A 214 -6.85 0.15 12.06
N THR A 215 -6.38 -1.10 12.01
CA THR A 215 -6.10 -1.80 10.74
C THR A 215 -7.41 -2.01 9.99
N ALA A 216 -8.43 -2.53 10.65
CA ALA A 216 -9.72 -2.79 10.02
C ALA A 216 -10.36 -1.49 9.54
N VAL A 217 -10.36 -0.44 10.36
CA VAL A 217 -10.86 0.90 10.01
C VAL A 217 -10.17 1.43 8.75
N ARG A 218 -8.83 1.41 8.72
CA ARG A 218 -8.06 1.87 7.56
C ARG A 218 -8.41 1.10 6.29
N TRP A 219 -8.58 -0.21 6.37
CA TRP A 219 -8.86 -1.01 5.18
C TRP A 219 -10.28 -0.83 4.66
N VAL A 220 -11.29 -0.83 5.55
CA VAL A 220 -12.70 -0.71 5.19
C VAL A 220 -13.06 0.71 4.74
N TYR A 221 -12.61 1.71 5.49
CA TYR A 221 -13.06 3.10 5.30
C TYR A 221 -12.13 3.93 4.41
N GLN A 222 -10.93 3.44 4.11
CA GLN A 222 -9.98 4.12 3.23
C GLN A 222 -9.56 3.26 2.02
N ASN A 223 -8.77 2.21 2.25
CA ASN A 223 -8.07 1.52 1.15
C ASN A 223 -9.05 0.85 0.18
N CYS A 224 -10.08 0.17 0.68
CA CYS A 224 -11.07 -0.49 -0.16
C CYS A 224 -11.84 0.54 -1.04
N PRO A 225 -12.41 1.62 -0.47
CA PRO A 225 -13.00 2.70 -1.26
C PRO A 225 -12.09 3.30 -2.32
N VAL A 226 -10.87 3.67 -1.94
CA VAL A 226 -9.90 4.27 -2.87
C VAL A 226 -9.59 3.30 -4.01
N HIS A 227 -9.30 2.04 -3.70
CA HIS A 227 -8.96 1.04 -4.72
C HIS A 227 -10.12 0.80 -5.69
N ARG A 228 -11.36 0.67 -5.21
CA ARG A 228 -12.53 0.48 -6.09
C ARG A 228 -12.78 1.69 -6.97
N LEU A 229 -12.83 2.88 -6.39
CA LEU A 229 -13.06 4.13 -7.14
C LEU A 229 -11.99 4.36 -8.19
N SER A 230 -10.71 4.24 -7.81
CA SER A 230 -9.59 4.44 -8.72
C SER A 230 -9.52 3.40 -9.82
N ALA A 231 -9.73 2.11 -9.52
CA ALA A 231 -9.69 1.04 -10.52
C ALA A 231 -10.74 1.22 -11.63
N HIS A 232 -12.00 1.48 -11.25
CA HIS A 232 -13.07 1.72 -12.23
C HIS A 232 -12.81 3.00 -13.03
N PHE A 233 -12.34 4.06 -12.35
CA PHE A 233 -11.94 5.29 -13.02
C PHE A 233 -10.84 5.05 -14.05
N TRP A 234 -9.73 4.40 -13.70
CA TRP A 234 -8.66 4.13 -14.65
C TRP A 234 -9.11 3.28 -15.83
N ALA A 235 -10.03 2.34 -15.61
CA ALA A 235 -10.64 1.53 -16.66
C ALA A 235 -11.58 2.32 -17.59
N GLY A 236 -12.02 3.52 -17.18
CA GLY A 236 -13.03 4.28 -17.92
C GLY A 236 -14.43 3.65 -17.85
N ILE A 237 -14.69 2.84 -16.81
CA ILE A 237 -15.96 2.11 -16.63
C ILE A 237 -16.78 2.82 -15.55
N GLU A 238 -18.07 3.02 -15.85
CA GLU A 238 -19.01 3.66 -14.92
C GLU A 238 -19.14 2.86 -13.62
N TYR A 239 -19.16 3.57 -12.50
CA TYR A 239 -19.24 2.99 -11.16
C TYR A 239 -19.95 3.97 -10.23
N ASP A 240 -21.10 3.55 -9.68
CA ASP A 240 -21.94 4.33 -8.76
C ASP A 240 -21.09 4.88 -7.60
N GLY A 241 -20.26 4.05 -6.97
CA GLY A 241 -19.27 4.47 -5.98
C GLY A 241 -19.84 5.17 -4.73
N SER A 242 -21.16 5.35 -4.64
CA SER A 242 -21.85 6.08 -3.57
C SER A 242 -21.56 5.49 -2.18
N GLU A 243 -21.47 4.16 -2.08
CA GLU A 243 -21.13 3.49 -0.82
C GLU A 243 -19.66 3.70 -0.42
N ASP A 244 -18.75 3.71 -1.41
CA ASP A 244 -17.32 3.99 -1.18
C ASP A 244 -17.11 5.43 -0.73
N TYR A 245 -17.81 6.36 -1.37
CA TYR A 245 -17.80 7.76 -0.99
C TYR A 245 -18.29 7.96 0.46
N ARG A 246 -19.42 7.33 0.83
CA ARG A 246 -19.93 7.38 2.22
C ARG A 246 -18.90 6.86 3.23
N ARG A 247 -18.24 5.73 2.92
CA ARG A 247 -17.20 5.17 3.79
C ARG A 247 -16.01 6.13 3.99
N LEU A 248 -15.58 6.82 2.93
CA LEU A 248 -14.53 7.84 3.03
C LEU A 248 -14.94 9.04 3.88
N GLN A 249 -16.22 9.43 3.86
CA GLN A 249 -16.73 10.48 4.75
C GLN A 249 -16.76 10.02 6.21
N GLU A 250 -17.13 8.76 6.46
CA GLU A 250 -17.14 8.16 7.80
C GLU A 250 -15.74 8.05 8.40
N LEU A 251 -14.70 7.87 7.58
CA LEU A 251 -13.31 7.89 8.03
C LEU A 251 -12.95 9.18 8.78
N ALA A 252 -13.44 10.34 8.32
CA ALA A 252 -13.15 11.62 8.97
C ALA A 252 -13.70 11.69 10.41
N VAL A 253 -14.75 10.92 10.70
CA VAL A 253 -15.36 10.83 12.04
C VAL A 253 -14.66 9.77 12.89
N LEU A 254 -14.29 8.63 12.30
CA LEU A 254 -13.69 7.49 12.99
C LEU A 254 -12.20 7.71 13.30
N ASP A 255 -11.46 8.31 12.38
CA ASP A 255 -10.01 8.51 12.48
C ASP A 255 -9.59 9.76 11.72
N GLY A 256 -9.79 10.92 12.36
CA GLY A 256 -9.44 12.23 11.80
C GLY A 256 -7.94 12.39 11.54
N GLU A 257 -7.08 11.75 12.33
CA GLU A 257 -5.62 11.78 12.13
C GLU A 257 -5.25 11.07 10.83
N LEU A 258 -5.75 9.84 10.63
CA LEU A 258 -5.55 9.09 9.38
C LEU A 258 -6.13 9.83 8.18
N TYR A 259 -7.32 10.41 8.32
CA TYR A 259 -7.95 11.22 7.27
C TYR A 259 -7.05 12.38 6.83
N HIS A 260 -6.48 13.13 7.78
CA HIS A 260 -5.58 14.24 7.48
C HIS A 260 -4.24 13.78 6.89
N MET A 261 -3.63 12.72 7.42
CA MET A 261 -2.39 12.15 6.89
C MET A 261 -2.54 11.65 5.44
N GLN A 262 -3.75 11.27 5.05
CA GLN A 262 -4.06 10.69 3.74
C GLN A 262 -4.90 11.61 2.85
N HIS A 263 -4.91 12.91 3.16
CA HIS A 263 -5.81 13.86 2.55
C HIS A 263 -5.68 13.92 1.01
N ALA A 264 -4.47 13.86 0.47
CA ALA A 264 -4.26 13.84 -0.99
C ALA A 264 -4.86 12.58 -1.66
N THR A 265 -4.72 11.41 -1.04
CA THR A 265 -5.31 10.15 -1.50
C THR A 265 -6.84 10.24 -1.54
N ILE A 266 -7.44 10.75 -0.46
CA ILE A 266 -8.89 10.88 -0.32
C ILE A 266 -9.44 11.95 -1.29
N ALA A 267 -8.75 13.07 -1.44
CA ALA A 267 -9.13 14.14 -2.35
C ALA A 267 -9.20 13.67 -3.82
N VAL A 268 -8.28 12.79 -4.25
CA VAL A 268 -8.37 12.18 -5.58
C VAL A 268 -9.59 11.27 -5.72
N ALA A 269 -9.89 10.45 -4.71
CA ALA A 269 -11.10 9.61 -4.72
C ALA A 269 -12.39 10.46 -4.79
N TYR A 270 -12.43 11.59 -4.06
CA TYR A 270 -13.52 12.55 -4.16
C TYR A 270 -13.60 13.24 -5.52
N ALA A 271 -12.46 13.58 -6.14
CA ALA A 271 -12.42 14.16 -7.48
C ALA A 271 -13.01 13.20 -8.53
N ILE A 272 -12.67 11.92 -8.42
CA ILE A 272 -13.22 10.84 -9.26
C ILE A 272 -14.73 10.73 -9.07
N HIS A 273 -15.20 10.65 -7.82
CA HIS A 273 -16.63 10.53 -7.54
C HIS A 273 -17.43 11.75 -8.03
N ALA A 274 -16.92 12.96 -7.80
CA ALA A 274 -17.53 14.19 -8.32
C ALA A 274 -17.67 14.17 -9.85
N LEU A 275 -16.64 13.69 -10.55
CA LEU A 275 -16.68 13.53 -12.00
C LEU A 275 -17.74 12.49 -12.44
N ASN A 276 -17.83 11.34 -11.76
CA ASN A 276 -18.85 10.32 -12.04
C ASN A 276 -20.28 10.84 -11.87
N LEU A 277 -20.51 11.75 -10.91
CA LEU A 277 -21.79 12.43 -10.71
C LEU A 277 -22.04 13.61 -11.67
N GLY A 278 -21.12 13.87 -12.61
CA GLY A 278 -21.20 15.00 -13.54
C GLY A 278 -20.83 16.36 -12.93
N ASN A 279 -20.39 16.41 -11.68
CA ASN A 279 -19.92 17.63 -11.01
C ASN A 279 -18.46 17.94 -11.40
N LYS A 280 -18.28 18.38 -12.66
CA LYS A 280 -16.96 18.69 -13.25
C LYS A 280 -16.22 19.81 -12.52
N GLU A 281 -16.92 20.79 -11.95
CA GLU A 281 -16.29 21.92 -11.25
C GLU A 281 -15.60 21.45 -9.97
N GLU A 282 -16.30 20.67 -9.15
CA GLU A 282 -15.72 20.12 -7.92
C GLU A 282 -14.61 19.11 -8.21
N GLY A 283 -14.81 18.24 -9.21
CA GLY A 283 -13.76 17.31 -9.66
C GLY A 283 -12.48 18.03 -10.10
N ARG A 284 -12.62 19.14 -10.84
CA ARG A 284 -11.50 19.99 -11.24
C ARG A 284 -10.80 20.64 -10.05
N ARG A 285 -11.57 21.20 -9.10
CA ARG A 285 -11.03 21.85 -7.91
C ARG A 285 -10.18 20.87 -7.09
N LEU A 286 -10.75 19.71 -6.74
CA LEU A 286 -10.09 18.69 -5.93
C LEU A 286 -8.82 18.14 -6.59
N ALA A 287 -8.87 17.81 -7.88
CA ALA A 287 -7.69 17.34 -8.61
C ALA A 287 -6.59 18.41 -8.69
N THR A 288 -6.97 19.69 -8.84
CA THR A 288 -6.02 20.82 -8.84
C THR A 288 -5.37 21.02 -7.47
N ASP A 289 -6.13 20.86 -6.39
CA ASP A 289 -5.60 20.98 -5.02
C ASP A 289 -4.57 19.88 -4.72
N VAL A 290 -4.78 18.66 -5.23
CA VAL A 290 -3.81 17.56 -5.16
C VAL A 290 -2.52 17.89 -5.92
N ILE A 291 -2.62 18.37 -7.17
CA ILE A 291 -1.44 18.70 -8.00
C ILE A 291 -0.60 19.82 -7.40
N ASN A 292 -1.26 20.87 -6.88
CA ASN A 292 -0.59 22.05 -6.35
C ASN A 292 -0.07 21.89 -4.92
N ASP A 293 -0.19 20.70 -4.33
CA ASP A 293 0.16 20.42 -2.93
C ASP A 293 -0.42 21.46 -1.96
N ARG A 294 -1.63 21.95 -2.26
CA ARG A 294 -2.35 22.87 -1.35
C ARG A 294 -2.80 22.17 -0.07
N LEU A 295 -2.58 20.87 -0.01
CA LEU A 295 -2.93 19.97 1.07
C LEU A 295 -1.75 19.74 2.04
N GLY A 296 -0.57 20.32 1.79
CA GLY A 296 0.60 20.25 2.66
C GLY A 296 1.20 18.85 2.80
N THR A 297 0.86 17.95 1.88
CA THR A 297 1.29 16.55 1.85
C THR A 297 1.68 16.24 0.41
N ARG A 298 2.98 16.15 0.13
CA ARG A 298 3.48 15.83 -1.22
C ARG A 298 2.75 14.57 -1.72
N PRO A 299 1.93 14.64 -2.77
CA PRO A 299 1.09 13.53 -3.18
C PRO A 299 1.96 12.37 -3.67
N LEU A 300 1.54 11.14 -3.35
CA LEU A 300 2.18 9.96 -3.93
C LEU A 300 2.08 10.01 -5.46
N PRO A 301 3.09 9.52 -6.21
CA PRO A 301 3.12 9.58 -7.67
C PRO A 301 1.84 9.05 -8.33
N LEU A 302 1.27 7.97 -7.79
CA LEU A 302 0.01 7.39 -8.26
C LEU A 302 -1.16 8.38 -8.25
N TYR A 303 -1.34 9.10 -7.14
CA TYR A 303 -2.46 10.04 -6.98
C TYR A 303 -2.21 11.35 -7.74
N PHE A 304 -0.96 11.78 -7.85
CA PHE A 304 -0.58 12.88 -8.73
C PHE A 304 -0.92 12.58 -10.20
N ALA A 305 -0.54 11.39 -10.70
CA ALA A 305 -0.88 10.95 -12.05
C ALA A 305 -2.40 10.84 -12.25
N THR A 306 -3.11 10.31 -11.24
CA THR A 306 -4.57 10.15 -11.29
C THR A 306 -5.30 11.50 -11.30
N ALA A 307 -4.84 12.49 -10.53
CA ALA A 307 -5.39 13.84 -10.53
C ALA A 307 -5.24 14.51 -11.92
N HIS A 308 -4.08 14.34 -12.56
CA HIS A 308 -3.90 14.78 -13.94
C HIS A 308 -4.85 14.07 -14.91
N LEU A 309 -5.08 12.76 -14.75
CA LEU A 309 -6.04 12.02 -15.57
C LEU A 309 -7.48 12.53 -15.39
N VAL A 310 -7.88 12.90 -14.17
CA VAL A 310 -9.19 13.56 -13.89
C VAL A 310 -9.31 14.87 -14.67
N LEU A 311 -8.30 15.75 -14.58
CA LEU A 311 -8.32 17.03 -15.29
C LEU A 311 -8.33 16.84 -16.82
N ALA A 312 -7.58 15.87 -17.34
CA ALA A 312 -7.53 15.57 -18.76
C ALA A 312 -8.92 15.19 -19.30
N ARG A 313 -9.62 14.27 -18.62
CA ARG A 313 -10.96 13.82 -19.03
C ARG A 313 -12.02 14.92 -18.88
N ILE A 314 -11.92 15.77 -17.87
CA ILE A 314 -12.77 16.97 -17.77
C ILE A 314 -12.55 17.90 -18.96
N ALA A 315 -11.29 18.14 -19.34
CA ALA A 315 -10.95 18.98 -20.49
C ALA A 315 -11.46 18.37 -21.81
N VAL A 316 -11.31 17.06 -22.03
CA VAL A 316 -11.92 16.36 -23.18
C VAL A 316 -13.43 16.55 -23.21
N ALA A 317 -14.11 16.35 -22.07
CA ALA A 317 -15.56 16.49 -21.97
C ALA A 317 -16.07 17.94 -22.18
N ASN A 318 -15.16 18.92 -22.24
CA ASN A 318 -15.45 20.32 -22.53
C ASN A 318 -14.84 20.77 -23.87
N SER A 319 -14.36 19.84 -24.69
CA SER A 319 -13.68 20.10 -25.98
C SER A 319 -12.42 20.98 -25.86
N GLN A 320 -11.76 20.96 -24.70
CA GLN A 320 -10.53 21.70 -24.39
C GLN A 320 -9.29 20.83 -24.68
N PHE A 321 -9.13 20.35 -25.92
CA PHE A 321 -8.13 19.32 -26.27
C PHE A 321 -6.67 19.72 -26.00
N ALA A 322 -6.33 21.00 -26.15
CA ALA A 322 -4.97 21.48 -25.85
C ALA A 322 -4.64 21.33 -24.35
N GLU A 323 -5.60 21.64 -23.47
CA GLU A 323 -5.47 21.45 -22.02
C GLU A 323 -5.44 19.97 -21.66
N ALA A 324 -6.33 19.16 -22.28
CA ALA A 324 -6.35 17.72 -22.09
C ALA A 324 -4.99 17.08 -22.40
N LYS A 325 -4.37 17.46 -23.52
CA LYS A 325 -3.06 16.97 -23.95
C LYS A 325 -1.97 17.23 -22.91
N LEU A 326 -1.93 18.44 -22.34
CA LEU A 326 -0.95 18.78 -21.30
C LEU A 326 -1.10 17.88 -20.06
N HIS A 327 -2.33 17.62 -19.63
CA HIS A 327 -2.59 16.78 -18.48
C HIS A 327 -2.30 15.30 -18.73
N PHE A 328 -2.67 14.76 -19.90
CA PHE A 328 -2.28 13.39 -20.26
C PHE A 328 -0.77 13.21 -20.33
N GLN A 329 -0.05 14.18 -20.92
CA GLN A 329 1.41 14.17 -20.96
C GLN A 329 2.02 14.19 -19.54
N ALA A 330 1.49 15.03 -18.65
CA ALA A 330 1.93 15.07 -17.25
C ALA A 330 1.72 13.73 -16.54
N ALA A 331 0.56 13.09 -16.70
CA ALA A 331 0.29 11.77 -16.13
C ALA A 331 1.20 10.66 -16.72
N ALA A 332 1.49 10.72 -18.02
CA ALA A 332 2.26 9.69 -18.75
C ALA A 332 3.76 9.62 -18.41
N VAL A 333 4.32 10.67 -17.81
CA VAL A 333 5.76 10.79 -17.48
C VAL A 333 6.06 10.63 -15.99
N VAL A 334 5.04 10.50 -15.14
CA VAL A 334 5.23 10.23 -13.70
C VAL A 334 6.05 8.94 -13.52
N GLN A 335 7.00 8.91 -12.59
CA GLN A 335 7.80 7.73 -12.28
C GLN A 335 7.28 6.99 -11.03
N GLY A 336 7.73 5.75 -10.81
CA GLY A 336 7.33 4.93 -9.66
C GLY A 336 5.96 4.24 -9.82
N GLU A 337 5.20 4.18 -8.73
CA GLU A 337 3.95 3.39 -8.52
C GLU A 337 2.75 3.75 -9.43
N ALA A 338 2.94 4.58 -10.46
CA ALA A 338 1.89 5.07 -11.35
C ALA A 338 1.87 4.38 -12.73
N TYR A 339 2.52 3.22 -12.89
CA TYR A 339 2.72 2.59 -14.20
C TYR A 339 1.42 2.33 -14.98
N GLN A 340 0.41 1.75 -14.33
CA GLN A 340 -0.93 1.56 -14.89
C GLN A 340 -1.58 2.86 -15.35
N VAL A 341 -1.47 3.94 -14.55
CA VAL A 341 -2.07 5.24 -14.88
C VAL A 341 -1.37 5.87 -16.08
N ARG A 342 -0.04 5.71 -16.19
CA ARG A 342 0.72 6.19 -17.36
C ARG A 342 0.31 5.47 -18.63
N VAL A 343 0.10 4.16 -18.56
CA VAL A 343 -0.33 3.37 -19.73
C VAL A 343 -1.71 3.81 -20.18
N VAL A 344 -2.65 4.00 -19.26
CA VAL A 344 -3.99 4.55 -19.55
C VAL A 344 -3.88 5.95 -20.15
N ALA A 345 -3.13 6.86 -19.53
CA ALA A 345 -2.96 8.23 -20.00
C ALA A 345 -2.34 8.31 -21.40
N ARG A 346 -1.37 7.44 -21.73
CA ARG A 346 -0.79 7.35 -23.08
C ARG A 346 -1.83 6.87 -24.09
N ARG A 347 -2.57 5.81 -23.75
CA ARG A 347 -3.61 5.25 -24.63
C ARG A 347 -4.69 6.29 -24.95
N GLU A 348 -5.13 7.08 -23.97
CA GLU A 348 -6.11 8.14 -24.18
C GLU A 348 -5.51 9.35 -24.90
N LEU A 349 -4.24 9.68 -24.66
CA LEU A 349 -3.52 10.72 -25.41
C LEU A 349 -3.46 10.43 -26.91
N ASP A 350 -3.29 9.16 -27.29
CA ASP A 350 -3.23 8.75 -28.70
C ASP A 350 -4.60 8.84 -29.42
N GLN A 351 -5.69 9.06 -28.68
CA GLN A 351 -7.06 9.16 -29.21
C GLN A 351 -7.55 10.60 -29.42
N ILE A 352 -6.80 11.60 -28.93
CA ILE A 352 -7.12 13.04 -29.03
C ILE A 352 -6.15 13.77 -29.94
#